data_AF-A0A504YIL2-F1
#
_entry.id   AF-A0A504YIL2-F1
#
_cell.length_a   1.000
_cell.length_b   1.000
_cell.length_c   1.000
_cell.angle_alpha   90.00
_cell.angle_beta   90.00
_cell.angle_gamma   90.00
#
_symmetry.space_group_name_H-M   'P 1'
#
loop_
_entity.id
_entity.type
_entity.pdbx_description
1 polymer ?
#
loop_
_entity_poly.entity_id
_entity_poly.type
_entity_poly.pdbx_seq_one_letter_code
_entity_poly.pdbx_strand_id
1 'polypeptide(L)'
;MSFAMLGTVNDKNWRRILEDLELSLKNCECKGRTELFNLIHPTLLRFLSKDEDLKSDKIDNVFRIYCITFAQWQDVVSPVVYSDVLEELSAILFRLSCLTNKSNLPWSCLSEECCLTIVQTIHISISASAQKSQGISFYPVKNLPLLSHICSTLLEMSEFASWRAVRLKALQTLGTLFHPWANISKHYDPRVRETVAHFLPGVCQTLYRIVTGDQKVGSLVKKTAFDAWSACLTVVFTRQENARLSTACPDLSGESILLAFAPVCHHA
;
A
#
# COMPACT_ATOMS: atom_id res chain seq x y z
N MET A 1 -22.42 -8.23 22.21
CA MET A 1 -22.87 -6.89 21.75
C MET A 1 -24.06 -7.09 20.82
N SER A 2 -25.18 -6.41 21.07
CA SER A 2 -26.36 -6.55 20.20
C SER A 2 -26.09 -5.87 18.85
N PHE A 3 -26.16 -6.63 17.77
CA PHE A 3 -25.89 -6.22 16.38
C PHE A 3 -26.76 -5.04 15.89
N ALA A 4 -27.79 -4.67 16.66
CA ALA A 4 -28.64 -3.49 16.42
C ALA A 4 -27.91 -2.13 16.55
N MET A 5 -26.73 -2.06 17.19
CA MET A 5 -25.99 -0.80 17.38
C MET A 5 -25.35 -0.25 16.10
N LEU A 6 -25.03 -1.09 15.11
CA LEU A 6 -24.38 -0.65 13.87
C LEU A 6 -25.36 -0.02 12.85
N GLY A 7 -26.66 -0.27 13.01
CA GLY A 7 -27.70 0.25 12.11
C GLY A 7 -27.95 1.75 12.24
N THR A 8 -27.50 2.38 13.33
CA THR A 8 -27.69 3.82 13.58
C THR A 8 -26.45 4.42 14.23
N VAL A 9 -25.33 4.43 13.51
CA VAL A 9 -24.20 5.31 13.86
C VAL A 9 -24.66 6.75 13.68
N ASN A 10 -25.23 7.32 14.76
CA ASN A 10 -25.62 8.72 14.81
C ASN A 10 -24.36 9.59 15.00
N ASP A 11 -24.34 10.77 14.39
CA ASP A 11 -23.17 11.66 14.29
C ASP A 11 -22.65 12.16 15.66
N LYS A 12 -23.44 11.97 16.73
CA LYS A 12 -23.06 12.34 18.10
C LYS A 12 -22.30 11.25 18.88
N ASN A 13 -22.43 9.97 18.52
CA ASN A 13 -21.89 8.86 19.31
C ASN A 13 -20.93 7.93 18.54
N TRP A 14 -20.64 8.23 17.27
CA TRP A 14 -19.85 7.35 16.41
C TRP A 14 -18.47 7.01 16.99
N ARG A 15 -17.79 7.97 17.65
CA ARG A 15 -16.44 7.77 18.19
C ARG A 15 -16.41 6.61 19.17
N ARG A 16 -17.27 6.66 20.18
CA ARG A 16 -17.40 5.61 21.19
C ARG A 16 -17.78 4.27 20.57
N ILE A 17 -18.69 4.26 19.60
CA ILE A 17 -19.11 3.03 18.92
C ILE A 17 -17.94 2.39 18.16
N LEU A 18 -17.13 3.17 17.45
CA LEU A 18 -15.97 2.67 16.72
C LEU A 18 -14.85 2.22 17.66
N GLU A 19 -14.61 2.92 18.77
CA GLU A 19 -13.65 2.51 19.80
C GLU A 19 -14.07 1.19 20.47
N ASP A 20 -15.34 1.07 20.86
CA ASP A 20 -15.92 -0.14 21.42
C ASP A 20 -15.85 -1.31 20.43
N LEU A 21 -16.07 -1.03 19.15
CA LEU A 21 -15.92 -2.00 18.07
C LEU A 21 -14.46 -2.42 17.91
N GLU A 22 -13.52 -1.48 17.89
CA GLU A 22 -12.09 -1.74 17.80
C GLU A 22 -11.61 -2.69 18.91
N LEU A 23 -11.98 -2.38 20.16
CA LEU A 23 -11.66 -3.21 21.32
C LEU A 23 -12.28 -4.60 21.22
N SER A 24 -13.52 -4.68 20.76
CA SER A 24 -14.22 -5.96 20.57
C SER A 24 -13.55 -6.81 19.49
N LEU A 25 -13.12 -6.19 18.39
CA LEU A 25 -12.45 -6.87 17.29
C LEU A 25 -11.07 -7.41 17.70
N LYS A 26 -10.29 -6.63 18.46
CA LYS A 26 -8.99 -7.09 18.98
C LYS A 26 -9.10 -8.34 19.84
N ASN A 27 -10.22 -8.50 20.54
CA ASN A 27 -10.48 -9.61 21.46
C ASN A 27 -11.35 -10.72 20.85
N CYS A 28 -11.69 -10.64 19.56
CA CYS A 28 -12.65 -11.54 18.93
C CYS A 28 -12.05 -12.93 18.60
N GLU A 29 -12.54 -13.96 19.28
CA GLU A 29 -12.25 -15.37 18.97
C GLU A 29 -12.83 -15.80 17.61
N CYS A 30 -12.27 -16.85 17.01
CA CYS A 30 -12.44 -17.19 15.59
C CYS A 30 -13.88 -17.47 15.09
N LYS A 31 -14.87 -17.68 15.99
CA LYS A 31 -16.24 -18.02 15.60
C LYS A 31 -17.01 -16.77 15.16
N GLY A 32 -17.51 -16.78 13.92
CA GLY A 32 -18.39 -15.72 13.41
C GLY A 32 -17.69 -14.54 12.72
N ARG A 33 -16.38 -14.64 12.45
CA ARG A 33 -15.59 -13.56 11.82
C ARG A 33 -16.13 -13.17 10.44
N THR A 34 -16.59 -14.15 9.66
CA THR A 34 -17.15 -13.92 8.32
C THR A 34 -18.42 -13.10 8.38
N GLU A 35 -19.37 -13.50 9.23
CA GLU A 35 -20.65 -12.81 9.39
C GLU A 35 -20.44 -11.40 9.96
N LEU A 36 -19.55 -11.28 10.95
CA LEU A 36 -19.21 -10.00 11.55
C LEU A 36 -18.54 -9.07 10.53
N PHE A 37 -17.59 -9.56 9.75
CA PHE A 37 -16.93 -8.77 8.70
C PHE A 37 -17.92 -8.31 7.63
N ASN A 38 -18.79 -9.21 7.17
CA ASN A 38 -19.82 -8.91 6.18
C ASN A 38 -20.83 -7.85 6.66
N LEU A 39 -21.02 -7.72 7.98
CA LEU A 39 -21.85 -6.65 8.56
C LEU A 39 -21.08 -5.32 8.70
N ILE A 40 -19.82 -5.39 9.14
CA ILE A 40 -19.01 -4.21 9.44
C ILE A 40 -18.58 -3.49 8.15
N HIS A 41 -18.05 -4.23 7.18
CA HIS A 41 -17.46 -3.65 5.97
C HIS A 41 -18.38 -2.68 5.21
N PRO A 42 -19.63 -3.06 4.83
CA PRO A 42 -20.52 -2.13 4.12
C PRO A 42 -20.95 -0.95 5.00
N THR A 43 -21.05 -1.15 6.32
CA THR A 43 -21.37 -0.08 7.27
C THR A 43 -20.27 0.95 7.34
N LEU A 44 -19.00 0.53 7.41
CA LEU A 44 -17.84 1.42 7.45
C LEU A 44 -17.67 2.19 6.14
N LEU A 45 -17.82 1.53 4.99
CA LEU A 45 -17.75 2.22 3.69
C LEU A 45 -18.84 3.28 3.58
N ARG A 46 -20.09 2.93 3.92
CA ARG A 46 -21.20 3.89 3.91
C ARG A 46 -21.00 5.05 4.89
N PHE A 47 -20.36 4.79 6.03
CA PHE A 47 -20.03 5.81 7.01
C PHE A 47 -19.04 6.83 6.45
N LEU A 48 -18.06 6.38 5.65
CA LEU A 48 -17.10 7.27 4.98
C LEU A 48 -17.68 7.98 3.75
N SER A 49 -18.52 7.29 2.97
CA SER A 49 -18.97 7.77 1.66
C SER A 49 -20.07 8.83 1.74
N LYS A 50 -20.85 8.87 2.83
CA LYS A 50 -21.99 9.78 2.99
C LYS A 50 -21.66 11.08 3.71
N ASP A 51 -20.44 11.21 4.22
CA ASP A 51 -20.07 12.33 5.09
C ASP A 51 -19.41 13.45 4.28
N GLU A 52 -20.03 14.63 4.29
CA GLU A 52 -19.47 15.84 3.67
C GLU A 52 -18.40 16.50 4.57
N ASP A 53 -18.42 16.25 5.89
CA ASP A 53 -17.47 16.79 6.88
C ASP A 53 -16.51 15.71 7.38
N LEU A 54 -15.65 15.25 6.46
CA LEU A 54 -14.62 14.22 6.70
C LEU A 54 -13.52 14.72 7.65
N LYS A 55 -13.70 14.45 8.94
CA LYS A 55 -12.71 14.75 9.99
C LYS A 55 -11.62 13.69 10.04
N SER A 56 -10.39 14.11 10.35
CA SER A 56 -9.23 13.23 10.54
C SER A 56 -9.53 12.07 11.50
N ASP A 57 -10.19 12.34 12.63
CA ASP A 57 -10.52 11.31 13.63
C ASP A 57 -11.52 10.27 13.11
N LYS A 58 -12.45 10.66 12.22
CA LYS A 58 -13.41 9.72 11.61
C LYS A 58 -12.68 8.76 10.69
N ILE A 59 -11.84 9.32 9.81
CA ILE A 59 -11.01 8.58 8.86
C ILE A 59 -10.11 7.59 9.61
N ASP A 60 -9.40 8.07 10.62
CA ASP A 60 -8.48 7.25 11.43
C ASP A 60 -9.20 6.07 12.08
N ASN A 61 -10.31 6.29 12.79
CA ASN A 61 -11.02 5.20 13.47
C ASN A 61 -11.52 4.12 12.52
N VAL A 62 -12.03 4.50 11.34
CA VAL A 62 -12.49 3.52 10.34
C VAL A 62 -11.31 2.70 9.80
N PHE A 63 -10.22 3.35 9.41
CA PHE A 63 -9.07 2.64 8.85
C PHE A 63 -8.28 1.84 9.91
N ARG A 64 -8.35 2.21 11.20
CA ARG A 64 -7.84 1.38 12.30
C ARG A 64 -8.60 0.06 12.41
N ILE A 65 -9.92 0.09 12.25
CA ILE A 65 -10.73 -1.15 12.19
C ILE A 65 -10.33 -2.00 10.99
N TYR A 66 -10.09 -1.40 9.81
CA TYR A 66 -9.57 -2.13 8.66
C TYR A 66 -8.17 -2.72 8.91
N CYS A 67 -7.26 -1.98 9.55
CA CYS A 67 -5.95 -2.50 9.91
C CYS A 67 -6.04 -3.75 10.80
N ILE A 68 -6.93 -3.74 11.81
CA ILE A 68 -7.13 -4.88 12.71
C ILE A 68 -7.73 -6.07 11.97
N THR A 69 -8.84 -5.85 11.25
CA THR A 69 -9.53 -6.93 10.53
C THR A 69 -8.66 -7.53 9.44
N PHE A 70 -7.92 -6.73 8.69
CA PHE A 70 -7.01 -7.22 7.65
C PHE A 70 -5.76 -7.90 8.21
N ALA A 71 -5.29 -7.51 9.38
CA ALA A 71 -4.17 -8.20 10.02
C ALA A 71 -4.59 -9.55 10.62
N GLN A 72 -5.78 -9.62 11.23
CA GLN A 72 -6.20 -10.78 12.01
C GLN A 72 -7.02 -11.80 11.22
N TRP A 73 -7.77 -11.38 10.20
CA TRP A 73 -8.80 -12.20 9.53
C TRP A 73 -8.49 -12.40 8.04
N GLN A 74 -7.21 -12.52 7.69
CA GLN A 74 -6.77 -12.71 6.30
C GLN A 74 -7.38 -13.95 5.63
N ASP A 75 -7.69 -14.98 6.41
CA ASP A 75 -8.36 -16.21 5.97
C ASP A 75 -9.80 -15.97 5.51
N VAL A 76 -10.47 -14.98 6.10
CA VAL A 76 -11.89 -14.67 5.85
C VAL A 76 -12.09 -13.58 4.80
N VAL A 77 -11.20 -12.60 4.75
CA VAL A 77 -11.38 -11.40 3.89
C VAL A 77 -11.19 -11.75 2.42
N SER A 78 -12.22 -11.53 1.60
CA SER A 78 -12.15 -11.72 0.15
C SER A 78 -11.18 -10.72 -0.49
N PRO A 79 -10.40 -11.09 -1.52
CA PRO A 79 -9.48 -10.19 -2.21
C PRO A 79 -10.12 -8.90 -2.76
N VAL A 80 -11.40 -8.97 -3.14
CA VAL A 80 -12.15 -7.81 -3.67
C VAL A 80 -12.23 -6.69 -2.63
N VAL A 81 -12.41 -7.05 -1.35
CA VAL A 81 -12.55 -6.10 -0.24
C VAL A 81 -11.31 -5.21 -0.08
N TYR A 82 -10.10 -5.74 -0.28
CA TYR A 82 -8.88 -4.93 -0.24
C TYR A 82 -8.90 -3.83 -1.33
N SER A 83 -9.48 -4.14 -2.48
CA SER A 83 -9.63 -3.18 -3.59
C SER A 83 -10.69 -2.14 -3.23
N ASP A 84 -11.85 -2.57 -2.75
CA ASP A 84 -12.94 -1.66 -2.34
C ASP A 84 -12.48 -0.64 -1.29
N VAL A 85 -11.70 -1.09 -0.30
CA VAL A 85 -11.14 -0.20 0.74
C VAL A 85 -10.12 0.79 0.16
N LEU A 86 -9.31 0.36 -0.82
CA LEU A 86 -8.36 1.26 -1.48
C LEU A 86 -9.04 2.25 -2.42
N GLU A 87 -10.13 1.85 -3.09
CA GLU A 87 -10.96 2.75 -3.89
C GLU A 87 -11.62 3.82 -3.01
N GLU A 88 -12.20 3.45 -1.86
CA GLU A 88 -12.77 4.44 -0.94
C GLU A 88 -11.68 5.34 -0.34
N LEU A 89 -10.51 4.81 0.01
CA LEU A 89 -9.37 5.61 0.47
C LEU A 89 -8.95 6.63 -0.59
N SER A 90 -8.83 6.19 -1.85
CA SER A 90 -8.56 7.05 -3.00
C SER A 90 -9.65 8.13 -3.16
N ALA A 91 -10.92 7.76 -3.03
CA ALA A 91 -12.03 8.72 -3.09
C ALA A 91 -11.97 9.74 -1.95
N ILE A 92 -11.63 9.33 -0.72
CA ILE A 92 -11.45 10.23 0.43
C ILE A 92 -10.31 11.20 0.17
N LEU A 93 -9.14 10.71 -0.25
CA LEU A 93 -8.00 11.59 -0.55
C LEU A 93 -8.36 12.59 -1.64
N PHE A 94 -9.11 12.17 -2.67
CA PHE A 94 -9.61 13.07 -3.69
C PHE A 94 -10.58 14.12 -3.11
N ARG A 95 -11.54 13.73 -2.26
CA ARG A 95 -12.45 14.67 -1.58
C ARG A 95 -11.68 15.67 -0.72
N LEU A 96 -10.67 15.22 0.04
CA LEU A 96 -9.81 16.10 0.84
C LEU A 96 -9.02 17.07 -0.04
N SER A 97 -8.57 16.64 -1.23
CA SER A 97 -7.87 17.53 -2.17
C SER A 97 -8.73 18.71 -2.63
N CYS A 98 -10.05 18.51 -2.75
CA CYS A 98 -11.00 19.57 -3.09
C CYS A 98 -11.23 20.56 -1.93
N LEU A 99 -11.01 20.14 -0.68
CA LEU A 99 -11.16 20.96 0.51
C LEU A 99 -9.89 21.75 0.84
N THR A 100 -8.73 21.23 0.44
CA THR A 100 -7.44 21.92 0.60
C THR A 100 -7.26 23.00 -0.46
N ASN A 101 -6.67 24.14 -0.08
CA ASN A 101 -6.23 25.15 -1.06
C ASN A 101 -5.30 24.49 -2.09
N LYS A 102 -5.33 24.96 -3.36
CA LYS A 102 -4.56 24.39 -4.49
C LYS A 102 -3.04 24.22 -4.25
N SER A 103 -2.49 24.85 -3.22
CA SER A 103 -1.08 24.75 -2.82
C SER A 103 -0.76 23.60 -1.86
N ASN A 104 -1.78 22.99 -1.24
CA ASN A 104 -1.60 22.04 -0.15
C ASN A 104 -1.92 20.62 -0.63
N LEU A 105 -1.16 19.65 -0.11
CA LEU A 105 -1.35 18.24 -0.43
C LEU A 105 -2.63 17.71 0.23
N PRO A 106 -3.35 16.75 -0.37
CA PRO A 106 -4.68 16.34 0.10
C PRO A 106 -4.71 15.85 1.55
N TRP A 107 -3.65 15.16 1.97
CA TRP A 107 -3.50 14.60 3.30
C TRP A 107 -2.93 15.59 4.34
N SER A 108 -2.59 16.82 3.94
CA SER A 108 -1.96 17.80 4.85
C SER A 108 -2.88 18.30 5.97
N CYS A 109 -4.19 18.12 5.84
CA CYS A 109 -5.18 18.44 6.88
C CYS A 109 -5.37 17.31 7.92
N LEU A 110 -4.70 16.16 7.73
CA LEU A 110 -4.84 14.99 8.60
C LEU A 110 -3.80 15.00 9.72
N SER A 111 -4.11 14.32 10.82
CA SER A 111 -3.14 14.07 11.90
C SER A 111 -2.08 13.05 11.48
N GLU A 112 -0.95 13.04 12.20
CA GLU A 112 0.13 12.06 12.00
C GLU A 112 -0.40 10.62 12.12
N GLU A 113 -1.18 10.34 13.17
CA GLU A 113 -1.80 9.03 13.42
C GLU A 113 -2.70 8.60 12.26
N CYS A 114 -3.54 9.50 11.75
CA CYS A 114 -4.41 9.20 10.61
C CYS A 114 -3.60 8.87 9.35
N CYS A 115 -2.54 9.63 9.07
CA CYS A 115 -1.64 9.34 7.96
C CYS A 115 -0.98 7.97 8.13
N LEU A 116 -0.49 7.64 9.33
CA LEU A 116 0.10 6.32 9.61
C LEU A 116 -0.90 5.19 9.40
N THR A 117 -2.13 5.35 9.89
CA THR A 117 -3.22 4.38 9.71
C THR A 117 -3.57 4.19 8.24
N ILE A 118 -3.67 5.28 7.46
CA ILE A 118 -3.91 5.23 6.01
C ILE A 118 -2.80 4.42 5.31
N VAL A 119 -1.54 4.78 5.56
CA VAL A 119 -0.39 4.11 4.93
C VAL A 119 -0.28 2.65 5.36
N GLN A 120 -0.58 2.35 6.63
CA GLN A 120 -0.62 0.98 7.15
C GLN A 120 -1.73 0.16 6.50
N THR A 121 -2.92 0.75 6.30
CA THR A 121 -4.03 0.09 5.60
C THR A 121 -3.62 -0.25 4.18
N ILE A 122 -3.01 0.69 3.45
CA ILE A 122 -2.51 0.45 2.10
C ILE A 122 -1.51 -0.70 2.07
N HIS A 123 -0.55 -0.68 3.00
CA HIS A 123 0.46 -1.73 3.11
C HIS A 123 -0.14 -3.12 3.34
N ILE A 124 -1.08 -3.24 4.29
CA ILE A 124 -1.72 -4.53 4.58
C ILE A 124 -2.58 -4.98 3.39
N SER A 125 -3.34 -4.09 2.75
CA SER A 125 -4.16 -4.43 1.58
C SER A 125 -3.33 -4.99 0.43
N ILE A 126 -2.21 -4.34 0.10
CA ILE A 126 -1.30 -4.80 -0.95
C ILE A 126 -0.68 -6.14 -0.54
N SER A 127 -0.12 -6.23 0.67
CA SER A 127 0.55 -7.45 1.15
C SER A 127 -0.39 -8.66 1.21
N ALA A 128 -1.61 -8.47 1.74
CA ALA A 128 -2.59 -9.53 1.91
C ALA A 128 -3.17 -9.98 0.56
N SER A 129 -3.37 -9.05 -0.38
CA SER A 129 -3.74 -9.43 -1.74
C SER A 129 -2.65 -10.31 -2.38
N ALA A 130 -1.37 -9.92 -2.23
CA ALA A 130 -0.22 -10.61 -2.81
C ALA A 130 0.01 -12.06 -2.33
N GLN A 131 -0.33 -12.35 -1.07
CA GLN A 131 -0.13 -13.68 -0.46
C GLN A 131 -1.10 -14.74 -0.97
N LYS A 132 -2.30 -14.35 -1.38
CA LYS A 132 -3.26 -15.27 -1.98
C LYS A 132 -2.80 -15.57 -3.40
N SER A 133 -3.04 -16.78 -3.93
CA SER A 133 -2.72 -17.15 -5.33
C SER A 133 -3.38 -16.24 -6.39
N GLN A 134 -4.27 -15.35 -5.95
CA GLN A 134 -4.91 -14.27 -6.68
C GLN A 134 -4.22 -12.92 -6.52
N GLY A 135 -3.01 -12.80 -5.95
CA GLY A 135 -2.34 -11.52 -5.72
C GLY A 135 -2.05 -10.71 -6.97
N ILE A 136 -2.07 -11.37 -8.12
CA ILE A 136 -1.97 -10.70 -9.40
C ILE A 136 -3.31 -10.10 -9.88
N SER A 137 -4.41 -10.40 -9.18
CA SER A 137 -5.72 -9.74 -9.36
C SER A 137 -5.67 -8.25 -9.04
N PHE A 138 -4.65 -7.78 -8.31
CA PHE A 138 -4.55 -6.37 -7.92
C PHE A 138 -3.85 -5.49 -8.95
N TYR A 139 -3.04 -6.08 -9.86
CA TYR A 139 -2.27 -5.39 -10.90
C TYR A 139 -2.80 -5.49 -12.35
N PRO A 140 -4.09 -5.74 -12.65
CA PRO A 140 -4.57 -5.64 -14.03
C PRO A 140 -4.61 -4.16 -14.47
N VAL A 141 -4.53 -3.93 -15.77
CA VAL A 141 -4.57 -2.58 -16.39
C VAL A 141 -5.76 -1.73 -15.90
N LYS A 142 -6.91 -2.36 -15.64
CA LYS A 142 -8.11 -1.67 -15.09
C LYS A 142 -7.87 -0.97 -13.75
N ASN A 143 -6.93 -1.47 -12.93
CA ASN A 143 -6.60 -0.93 -11.61
C ASN A 143 -5.45 0.09 -11.69
N LEU A 144 -4.86 0.30 -12.87
CA LEU A 144 -3.73 1.23 -13.04
C LEU A 144 -4.03 2.65 -12.54
N PRO A 145 -5.23 3.25 -12.76
CA PRO A 145 -5.55 4.56 -12.21
C PRO A 145 -5.52 4.58 -10.67
N LEU A 146 -6.11 3.57 -10.03
CA LEU A 146 -6.12 3.42 -8.57
C LEU A 146 -4.69 3.28 -8.04
N LEU A 147 -3.92 2.35 -8.60
CA LEU A 147 -2.53 2.10 -8.20
C LEU A 147 -1.63 3.32 -8.43
N SER A 148 -1.86 4.06 -9.52
CA SER A 148 -1.13 5.31 -9.80
C SER A 148 -1.42 6.36 -8.74
N HIS A 149 -2.69 6.52 -8.35
CA HIS A 149 -3.05 7.49 -7.32
C HIS A 149 -2.47 7.12 -5.95
N ILE A 150 -2.52 5.83 -5.58
CA ILE A 150 -1.89 5.31 -4.36
C ILE A 150 -0.37 5.53 -4.40
N CYS A 151 0.29 5.20 -5.51
CA CYS A 151 1.73 5.42 -5.70
C CYS A 151 2.10 6.89 -5.53
N SER A 152 1.38 7.80 -6.21
CA SER A 152 1.61 9.24 -6.12
C SER A 152 1.42 9.76 -4.69
N THR A 153 0.35 9.33 -4.00
CA THR A 153 0.10 9.70 -2.59
C THR A 153 1.25 9.26 -1.69
N LEU A 154 1.73 8.02 -1.84
CA LEU A 154 2.85 7.51 -1.03
C LEU A 154 4.16 8.25 -1.34
N LEU A 155 4.40 8.60 -2.61
CA LEU A 155 5.55 9.41 -3.01
C LEU A 155 5.48 10.80 -2.38
N GLU A 156 4.33 11.47 -2.43
CA GLU A 156 4.10 12.77 -1.79
C GLU A 156 4.31 12.70 -0.28
N MET A 157 3.72 11.71 0.42
CA MET A 157 3.91 11.51 1.86
C MET A 157 5.38 11.23 2.19
N SER A 158 6.10 10.50 1.35
CA SER A 158 7.53 10.22 1.57
C SER A 158 8.42 11.46 1.40
N GLU A 159 8.06 12.36 0.48
CA GLU A 159 8.82 13.55 0.15
C GLU A 159 8.52 14.71 1.11
N PHE A 160 7.24 15.00 1.32
CA PHE A 160 6.78 16.27 1.88
C PHE A 160 6.25 16.18 3.32
N ALA A 161 6.00 14.98 3.87
CA ALA A 161 5.50 14.89 5.24
C ALA A 161 6.54 15.41 6.24
N SER A 162 6.09 16.22 7.20
CA SER A 162 6.92 16.68 8.32
C SER A 162 7.28 15.54 9.27
N TRP A 163 6.38 14.56 9.41
CA TRP A 163 6.52 13.44 10.33
C TRP A 163 7.39 12.33 9.77
N ARG A 164 8.50 12.07 10.45
CA ARG A 164 9.46 11.03 10.07
C ARG A 164 8.82 9.64 9.98
N ALA A 165 7.91 9.31 10.90
CA ALA A 165 7.24 8.01 10.93
C ALA A 165 6.41 7.79 9.66
N VAL A 166 5.62 8.80 9.24
CA VAL A 166 4.83 8.76 8.01
C VAL A 166 5.73 8.57 6.79
N ARG A 167 6.83 9.32 6.69
CA ARG A 167 7.78 9.18 5.57
C ARG A 167 8.34 7.76 5.47
N LEU A 168 8.82 7.21 6.59
CA LEU A 168 9.39 5.87 6.63
C LEU A 168 8.37 4.81 6.25
N LYS A 169 7.16 4.90 6.82
CA LYS A 169 6.09 3.96 6.53
C LYS A 169 5.67 4.04 5.06
N ALA A 170 5.56 5.24 4.49
CA ALA A 170 5.21 5.43 3.08
C ALA A 170 6.26 4.81 2.14
N LEU A 171 7.55 4.98 2.43
CA LEU A 171 8.64 4.36 1.66
C LEU A 171 8.62 2.82 1.74
N GLN A 172 8.37 2.27 2.93
CA GLN A 172 8.21 0.82 3.10
C GLN A 172 7.00 0.29 2.31
N THR A 173 5.90 1.04 2.32
CA THR A 173 4.70 0.70 1.55
C THR A 173 4.96 0.80 0.04
N LEU A 174 5.75 1.77 -0.43
CA LEU A 174 6.20 1.81 -1.84
C LEU A 174 7.01 0.56 -2.21
N GLY A 175 7.95 0.15 -1.35
CA GLY A 175 8.68 -1.11 -1.56
C GLY A 175 7.73 -2.31 -1.71
N THR A 176 6.67 -2.37 -0.89
CA THR A 176 5.63 -3.41 -0.97
C THR A 176 4.80 -3.28 -2.25
N LEU A 177 4.48 -2.07 -2.70
CA LEU A 177 3.75 -1.82 -3.94
C LEU A 177 4.54 -2.28 -5.17
N PHE A 178 5.86 -2.06 -5.17
CA PHE A 178 6.72 -2.48 -6.28
C PHE A 178 7.01 -3.98 -6.22
N HIS A 179 7.23 -4.50 -5.02
CA HIS A 179 7.59 -5.88 -4.77
C HIS A 179 6.66 -6.51 -3.72
N PRO A 180 5.45 -6.92 -4.11
CA PRO A 180 4.40 -7.33 -3.18
C PRO A 180 4.62 -8.70 -2.53
N TRP A 181 5.59 -9.50 -3.02
CA TRP A 181 5.91 -10.81 -2.48
C TRP A 181 7.16 -10.75 -1.61
N ALA A 182 7.03 -11.13 -0.34
CA ALA A 182 8.16 -11.14 0.58
C ALA A 182 9.14 -12.32 0.34
N ASN A 183 8.72 -13.41 -0.32
CA ASN A 183 9.47 -14.68 -0.27
C ASN A 183 9.36 -15.66 -1.46
N ILE A 184 8.82 -15.31 -2.64
CA ILE A 184 8.56 -16.32 -3.68
C ILE A 184 9.18 -15.98 -5.03
N SER A 185 10.20 -16.79 -5.38
CA SER A 185 10.70 -17.19 -6.71
C SER A 185 10.99 -16.11 -7.76
N LYS A 186 12.07 -16.31 -8.51
CA LYS A 186 12.66 -15.42 -9.54
C LYS A 186 11.74 -15.04 -10.73
N HIS A 187 10.44 -15.31 -10.67
CA HIS A 187 9.49 -15.01 -11.72
C HIS A 187 8.62 -13.81 -11.35
N TYR A 188 9.10 -12.62 -11.74
CA TYR A 188 8.29 -11.41 -11.70
C TYR A 188 7.07 -11.59 -12.60
N ASP A 189 5.86 -11.41 -12.03
CA ASP A 189 4.66 -11.42 -12.86
C ASP A 189 4.71 -10.23 -13.84
N PRO A 190 4.54 -10.46 -15.15
CA PRO A 190 4.59 -9.42 -16.16
C PRO A 190 3.66 -8.23 -15.89
N ARG A 191 2.49 -8.46 -15.26
CA ARG A 191 1.51 -7.41 -14.95
C ARG A 191 2.00 -6.44 -13.88
N VAL A 192 2.68 -6.96 -12.85
CA VAL A 192 3.32 -6.10 -11.83
C VAL A 192 4.42 -5.30 -12.48
N ARG A 193 5.29 -5.94 -13.27
CA ARG A 193 6.37 -5.26 -13.99
C ARG A 193 5.85 -4.14 -14.88
N GLU A 194 4.84 -4.43 -15.68
CA GLU A 194 4.21 -3.46 -16.57
C GLU A 194 3.61 -2.30 -15.79
N THR A 195 2.86 -2.59 -14.71
CA THR A 195 2.27 -1.56 -13.85
C THR A 195 3.34 -0.68 -13.21
N VAL A 196 4.38 -1.27 -12.62
CA VAL A 196 5.48 -0.53 -11.97
C VAL A 196 6.26 0.30 -12.99
N ALA A 197 6.42 -0.18 -14.23
CA ALA A 197 7.07 0.58 -15.29
C ALA A 197 6.34 1.90 -15.61
N HIS A 198 5.00 1.96 -15.47
CA HIS A 198 4.25 3.21 -15.63
C HIS A 198 4.55 4.23 -14.54
N PHE A 199 5.00 3.80 -13.35
CA PHE A 199 5.32 4.69 -12.23
C PHE A 199 6.75 5.24 -12.30
N LEU A 200 7.62 4.64 -13.13
CA LEU A 200 9.07 4.93 -13.15
C LEU A 200 9.43 6.41 -13.21
N PRO A 201 8.85 7.24 -14.10
CA PRO A 201 9.26 8.64 -14.19
C PRO A 201 9.08 9.38 -12.86
N GLY A 202 7.91 9.25 -12.23
CA GLY A 202 7.60 9.89 -10.95
C GLY A 202 8.39 9.28 -9.79
N VAL A 203 8.54 7.96 -9.76
CA VAL A 203 9.29 7.24 -8.72
C VAL A 203 10.77 7.64 -8.75
N CYS A 204 11.42 7.58 -9.91
CA CYS A 204 12.83 7.94 -10.05
C CYS A 204 13.08 9.39 -9.64
N GLN A 205 12.24 10.33 -10.10
CA GLN A 205 12.41 11.75 -9.79
C GLN A 205 12.26 12.03 -8.28
N THR A 206 11.24 11.44 -7.63
CA THR A 206 11.00 11.67 -6.20
C THR A 206 12.02 10.97 -5.32
N LEU A 207 12.31 9.69 -5.57
CA LEU A 207 13.27 8.95 -4.75
C LEU A 207 14.70 9.48 -4.91
N TYR A 208 15.09 9.92 -6.12
CA TYR A 208 16.36 10.63 -6.32
C TYR A 208 16.44 11.85 -5.41
N ARG A 209 15.44 12.74 -5.43
CA ARG A 209 15.39 13.95 -4.59
C ARG A 209 15.49 13.64 -3.10
N ILE A 210 14.83 12.58 -2.62
CA ILE A 210 14.90 12.18 -1.20
C ILE A 210 16.31 11.67 -0.85
N VAL A 211 16.88 10.80 -1.68
CA VAL A 211 18.20 10.20 -1.46
C VAL A 211 19.30 11.26 -1.49
N THR A 212 19.27 12.16 -2.48
CA THR A 212 20.23 13.26 -2.64
C THR A 212 19.90 14.50 -1.83
N GLY A 213 18.80 14.48 -1.07
CA GLY A 213 18.35 15.60 -0.24
C GLY A 213 19.39 16.00 0.82
N ASP A 214 19.13 17.06 1.58
CA ASP A 214 20.05 17.54 2.60
C ASP A 214 20.19 16.56 3.79
N GLN A 215 21.03 16.92 4.78
CA GLN A 215 21.21 16.10 5.98
C GLN A 215 19.94 16.06 6.86
N LYS A 216 19.00 17.00 6.71
CA LYS A 216 17.79 17.11 7.56
C LYS A 216 16.76 16.04 7.26
N VAL A 217 16.81 15.40 6.08
CA VAL A 217 16.00 14.23 5.74
C VAL A 217 16.29 13.04 6.69
N GLY A 218 17.52 12.93 7.17
CA GLY A 218 17.99 11.86 8.04
C GLY A 218 18.33 10.56 7.30
N SER A 219 19.42 9.91 7.74
CA SER A 219 20.04 8.76 7.05
C SER A 219 19.10 7.57 6.83
N LEU A 220 18.28 7.21 7.81
CA LEU A 220 17.33 6.09 7.68
C LEU A 220 16.29 6.35 6.58
N VAL A 221 15.76 7.57 6.43
CA VAL A 221 14.79 7.90 5.37
C VAL A 221 15.46 7.75 3.99
N LYS A 222 16.70 8.23 3.84
CA LYS A 222 17.48 8.05 2.61
C LYS A 222 17.72 6.58 2.29
N LYS A 223 18.11 5.78 3.30
CA LYS A 223 18.30 4.33 3.14
C LYS A 223 17.01 3.66 2.69
N THR A 224 15.89 3.90 3.37
CA THR A 224 14.60 3.29 3.01
C THR A 224 14.10 3.76 1.64
N ALA A 225 14.39 5.01 1.24
CA ALA A 225 14.10 5.50 -0.10
C ALA A 225 14.93 4.78 -1.17
N PHE A 226 16.22 4.57 -0.89
CA PHE A 226 17.10 3.79 -1.76
C PHE A 226 16.64 2.33 -1.88
N ASP A 227 16.23 1.71 -0.77
CA ASP A 227 15.70 0.33 -0.76
C ASP A 227 14.43 0.22 -1.63
N ALA A 228 13.49 1.16 -1.49
CA ALA A 228 12.29 1.23 -2.32
C ALA A 228 12.61 1.49 -3.80
N TRP A 229 13.60 2.35 -4.07
CA TRP A 229 14.04 2.64 -5.43
C TRP A 229 14.66 1.41 -6.09
N SER A 230 15.54 0.71 -5.36
CA SER A 230 16.15 -0.54 -5.79
C SER A 230 15.08 -1.60 -6.08
N ALA A 231 14.04 -1.72 -5.24
CA ALA A 231 12.94 -2.64 -5.48
C ALA A 231 12.19 -2.31 -6.79
N CYS A 232 11.89 -1.04 -7.04
CA CYS A 232 11.28 -0.58 -8.29
C CYS A 232 12.13 -0.95 -9.52
N LEU A 233 13.41 -0.57 -9.51
CA LEU A 233 14.32 -0.84 -10.62
C LEU A 233 14.51 -2.34 -10.86
N THR A 234 14.63 -3.12 -9.78
CA THR A 234 14.77 -4.58 -9.88
C THR A 234 13.54 -5.19 -10.55
N VAL A 235 12.33 -4.80 -10.16
CA VAL A 235 11.09 -5.33 -10.75
C VAL A 235 10.97 -4.98 -12.23
N VAL A 236 11.38 -3.78 -12.64
CA VAL A 236 11.27 -3.34 -14.04
C VAL A 236 12.36 -3.92 -14.93
N PHE A 237 13.61 -3.92 -14.47
CA PHE A 237 14.78 -4.23 -15.30
C PHE A 237 15.31 -5.65 -15.15
N THR A 238 14.87 -6.43 -14.14
CA THR A 238 15.32 -7.82 -14.03
C THR A 238 14.81 -8.63 -15.21
N ARG A 239 15.75 -9.18 -15.97
CA ARG A 239 15.45 -9.99 -17.15
C ARG A 239 14.70 -11.24 -16.71
N GLN A 240 13.51 -11.45 -17.28
CA GLN A 240 12.82 -12.72 -17.17
C GLN A 240 13.59 -13.71 -18.06
N GLU A 241 14.35 -14.62 -17.45
CA GLU A 241 14.88 -15.77 -18.17
C GLU A 241 13.67 -16.58 -18.65
N ASN A 242 13.38 -16.48 -19.95
CA ASN A 242 12.38 -17.31 -20.56
C ASN A 242 12.84 -18.76 -20.42
N ALA A 243 12.07 -19.59 -19.70
CA ALA A 243 12.14 -21.05 -19.80
C ALA A 243 11.64 -21.51 -21.18
N ARG A 244 12.27 -21.00 -22.25
CA ARG A 244 12.05 -21.33 -23.65
C ARG A 244 13.39 -21.31 -24.39
N LEU A 245 14.20 -22.32 -24.08
CA LEU A 245 15.09 -22.97 -25.03
C LEU A 245 14.77 -24.47 -24.86
N SER A 246 13.73 -24.96 -25.55
CA SER A 246 13.84 -25.52 -26.89
C SER A 246 14.91 -26.61 -26.95
N THR A 247 14.44 -27.85 -27.04
CA THR A 247 15.12 -28.95 -27.71
C THR A 247 15.63 -28.46 -29.08
N ALA A 248 16.90 -28.08 -29.16
CA ALA A 248 17.78 -28.18 -30.33
C ALA A 248 19.06 -27.36 -30.06
N CYS A 249 20.17 -28.06 -29.81
CA CYS A 249 21.49 -27.62 -30.28
C CYS A 249 21.63 -28.06 -31.76
N PRO A 250 22.46 -27.41 -32.61
CA PRO A 250 23.85 -27.10 -32.28
C PRO A 250 24.37 -25.71 -32.67
N ASP A 251 25.45 -25.34 -31.98
CA ASP A 251 26.61 -24.52 -32.36
C ASP A 251 26.42 -23.28 -33.25
N LEU A 252 26.85 -22.13 -32.72
CA LEU A 252 27.92 -21.34 -33.32
C LEU A 252 28.54 -20.42 -32.26
N SER A 253 29.85 -20.59 -32.10
CA SER A 253 30.79 -19.78 -31.32
C SER A 253 30.71 -18.29 -31.62
N GLY A 254 30.77 -17.45 -30.58
CA GLY A 254 30.97 -16.01 -30.70
C GLY A 254 30.92 -15.34 -29.35
N GLU A 255 32.09 -15.06 -28.80
CA GLU A 255 32.36 -14.37 -27.52
C GLU A 255 31.65 -13.01 -27.39
N SER A 256 31.56 -12.53 -26.13
CA SER A 256 31.31 -11.13 -25.68
C SER A 256 29.89 -10.87 -25.15
N ILE A 257 29.60 -10.41 -23.94
CA ILE A 257 30.35 -9.89 -22.78
C ILE A 257 29.49 -10.19 -21.54
N LEU A 258 30.07 -10.87 -20.55
CA LEU A 258 29.61 -10.90 -19.17
C LEU A 258 30.31 -9.75 -18.44
N LEU A 259 29.56 -8.75 -18.00
CA LEU A 259 30.01 -7.88 -16.90
C LEU A 259 29.08 -8.07 -15.72
N ALA A 260 29.65 -8.78 -14.74
CA ALA A 260 29.10 -9.10 -13.45
C ALA A 260 29.03 -7.86 -12.56
N PHE A 261 27.91 -7.67 -11.88
CA PHE A 261 27.90 -7.05 -10.56
C PHE A 261 27.91 -8.17 -9.52
N ALA A 262 29.12 -8.60 -9.15
CA ALA A 262 29.33 -9.42 -7.95
C ALA A 262 29.43 -8.49 -6.72
N PRO A 263 28.86 -8.87 -5.56
CA PRO A 263 28.96 -8.09 -4.34
C PRO A 263 30.37 -8.23 -3.74
N VAL A 264 30.96 -7.09 -3.38
CA VAL A 264 32.20 -7.04 -2.59
C VAL A 264 31.85 -7.41 -1.15
N CYS A 265 32.13 -8.66 -0.76
CA CYS A 265 32.18 -9.06 0.64
C CYS A 265 33.51 -8.56 1.25
N HIS A 266 33.43 -7.54 2.11
CA HIS A 266 34.51 -7.24 3.05
C HIS A 266 34.34 -8.13 4.29
N HIS A 267 35.28 -9.05 4.51
CA HIS A 267 35.53 -9.63 5.83
C HIS A 267 36.63 -8.83 6.52
N ALA A 268 36.35 -8.43 7.75
CA ALA A 268 37.37 -8.24 8.78
C ALA A 268 37.61 -9.59 9.47
#